data_AF-A0A833A741-F1
#
_entry.id   AF-A0A833A741-F1
#
_cell.length_a   1.000
_cell.length_b   1.000
_cell.length_c   1.000
_cell.angle_alpha   90.00
_cell.angle_beta   90.00
_cell.angle_gamma   90.00
#
_symmetry.space_group_name_H-M   'P 1'
#
loop_
_entity.id
_entity.type
_entity.pdbx_description
1 polymer ?
#
loop_
_entity_poly.entity_id
_entity_poly.type
_entity_poly.pdbx_seq_one_letter_code
_entity_poly.pdbx_strand_id
1 'polypeptide(L)'
;VGGIISFAVHHRILTGRWTEDIQTKVGLTVVLITSIVVMLSSGIDFIDALFTVVSAITSTGYSTVSIPHLSDLSLFILVLLMMVGGSTGTTTGGIKLIRVIVILKSLYYHIQRALLPPNALICRRIGKYLLSQDLLVDASLIAFAYLIHYGITTLILISLGYPPFESLFEAVSLVANMGLSVDVVNHSMSPLGKLVGIFMMWVGRLEFLPVYVLVLYLLRRLRRLW
;
A
#
# COMPACT_ATOMS: atom_id res chain seq x y z
N VAL A 1 12.85 2.79 7.48
CA VAL A 1 12.41 4.04 8.18
C VAL A 1 12.14 5.20 7.21
N GLY A 2 13.06 5.52 6.28
CA GLY A 2 12.86 6.62 5.31
C GLY A 2 11.61 6.53 4.43
N GLY A 3 11.03 5.35 4.24
CA GLY A 3 9.74 5.18 3.53
C GLY A 3 8.47 5.50 4.36
N ILE A 4 8.59 5.61 5.69
CA ILE A 4 7.48 5.99 6.58
C ILE A 4 7.49 7.49 6.85
N ILE A 5 8.66 8.13 6.81
CA ILE A 5 8.81 9.56 7.05
C ILE A 5 8.88 10.27 5.69
N SER A 6 7.95 11.19 5.42
CA SER A 6 7.93 11.91 4.14
C SER A 6 9.16 12.82 3.94
N PHE A 7 9.57 13.05 2.69
CA PHE A 7 10.65 14.00 2.39
C PHE A 7 10.34 15.43 2.89
N ALA A 8 9.06 15.80 2.92
CA ALA A 8 8.62 17.09 3.45
C ALA A 8 8.87 17.22 4.97
N VAL A 9 8.85 16.11 5.72
CA VAL A 9 9.22 16.10 7.14
C VAL A 9 10.74 16.19 7.29
N HIS A 10 11.51 15.42 6.49
CA HIS A 10 12.97 15.50 6.48
C HIS A 10 13.46 16.93 6.19
N HIS A 11 12.94 17.56 5.15
CA HIS A 11 13.28 18.94 4.80
C HIS A 11 12.99 19.91 5.96
N ARG A 12 11.84 19.77 6.63
CA ARG A 12 11.48 20.65 7.76
C ARG A 12 12.42 20.48 8.95
N ILE A 13 12.77 19.24 9.29
CA ILE A 13 13.75 18.94 10.35
C ILE A 13 15.12 19.56 10.01
N LEU A 14 15.58 19.42 8.77
CA LEU A 14 16.86 20.02 8.32
C LEU A 14 16.84 21.55 8.37
N THR A 15 15.69 22.18 8.17
CA THR A 15 15.52 23.65 8.34
C THR A 15 15.27 24.09 9.79
N GLY A 16 15.42 23.20 10.78
CA GLY A 16 15.24 23.51 12.20
C GLY A 16 13.78 23.65 12.65
N ARG A 17 12.81 23.28 11.80
CA ARG A 17 11.37 23.38 12.11
C ARG A 17 10.83 22.01 12.49
N TRP A 18 10.56 21.82 13.77
CA TRP A 18 9.89 20.62 14.27
C TRP A 18 8.44 20.57 13.78
N THR A 19 8.04 19.43 13.20
CA THR A 19 6.67 19.22 12.79
C THR A 19 6.17 17.84 13.17
N GLU A 20 5.04 17.82 13.87
CA GLU A 20 4.30 16.60 14.10
C GLU A 20 3.56 16.19 12.82
N ASP A 21 3.88 15.00 12.31
CA ASP A 21 3.22 14.41 11.15
C ASP A 21 2.41 13.18 11.58
N ILE A 22 1.13 13.18 11.23
CA ILE A 22 0.21 12.10 11.60
C ILE A 22 0.58 10.78 10.90
N GLN A 23 1.09 10.82 9.67
CA GLN A 23 1.46 9.61 8.94
C GLN A 23 2.65 8.92 9.61
N THR A 24 3.63 9.71 10.05
CA THR A 24 4.80 9.21 10.78
C THR A 24 4.38 8.55 12.10
N LYS A 25 3.53 9.22 12.89
CA LYS A 25 3.03 8.67 14.16
C LYS A 25 2.28 7.35 13.94
N VAL A 26 1.30 7.33 13.04
CA VAL A 26 0.52 6.12 12.74
C VAL A 26 1.40 5.01 12.17
N GLY A 27 2.27 5.32 11.21
CA GLY A 27 3.14 4.34 10.56
C GLY A 27 4.10 3.67 11.55
N LEU A 28 4.72 4.44 12.45
CA LEU A 28 5.58 3.88 13.50
C LEU A 28 4.80 3.01 14.48
N THR A 29 3.60 3.43 14.91
CA THR A 29 2.78 2.60 15.80
C THR A 29 2.36 1.29 15.15
N VAL A 30 1.96 1.32 13.87
CA VAL A 30 1.58 0.13 13.11
C VAL A 30 2.77 -0.82 13.03
N VAL A 31 3.96 -0.32 12.64
CA VAL A 31 5.18 -1.13 12.55
C VAL A 31 5.52 -1.80 13.87
N LEU A 32 5.51 -1.07 14.99
CA LEU A 32 5.84 -1.65 16.29
C LEU A 32 4.86 -2.76 16.68
N ILE A 33 3.55 -2.51 16.52
CA ILE A 33 2.51 -3.50 16.85
C ILE A 33 2.67 -4.73 15.97
N THR A 34 2.77 -4.57 14.65
CA THR A 34 2.87 -5.72 13.74
C THR A 34 4.18 -6.48 13.90
N SER A 35 5.28 -5.81 14.28
CA SER A 35 6.55 -6.48 14.57
C SER A 35 6.43 -7.41 15.78
N ILE A 36 5.73 -6.99 16.84
CA ILE A 36 5.47 -7.83 18.01
C ILE A 36 4.60 -9.03 17.61
N VAL A 37 3.57 -8.83 16.79
CA VAL A 37 2.70 -9.93 16.34
C VAL A 37 3.47 -10.93 15.48
N VAL A 38 4.28 -10.45 14.52
CA VAL A 38 5.10 -11.31 13.65
C VAL A 38 6.14 -12.09 14.47
N MET A 39 6.78 -11.45 15.45
CA MET A 39 7.71 -12.08 16.38
C MET A 39 7.04 -13.24 17.13
N LEU A 40 5.89 -12.99 17.77
CA LEU A 40 5.16 -14.01 18.54
C LEU A 40 4.62 -15.13 17.67
N SER A 41 4.12 -14.80 16.47
CA SER A 41 3.46 -15.75 15.58
C SER A 41 4.44 -16.66 14.85
N SER A 42 5.59 -16.14 14.42
CA SER A 42 6.60 -16.91 13.68
C SER A 42 7.76 -17.41 14.55
N GLY A 43 7.81 -17.02 15.82
CA GLY A 43 8.86 -17.46 16.76
C GLY A 43 10.26 -16.96 16.38
N ILE A 44 10.35 -15.81 15.73
CA ILE A 44 11.61 -15.18 15.32
C ILE A 44 12.01 -14.07 16.30
N ASP A 45 13.29 -13.67 16.27
CA ASP A 45 13.77 -12.57 17.10
C ASP A 45 13.08 -11.24 16.77
N PHE A 46 12.93 -10.37 17.78
CA PHE A 46 12.27 -9.08 17.62
C PHE A 46 12.93 -8.22 16.52
N ILE A 47 14.26 -8.27 16.41
CA ILE A 47 15.00 -7.49 15.42
C ILE A 47 14.68 -7.97 14.00
N ASP A 48 14.60 -9.29 13.78
CA ASP A 48 14.23 -9.87 12.48
C ASP A 48 12.78 -9.60 12.12
N ALA A 49 11.87 -9.71 13.09
CA ALA A 49 10.47 -9.34 12.91
C ALA A 49 10.33 -7.86 12.53
N LEU A 50 11.02 -6.98 13.26
CA LEU A 50 11.04 -5.55 13.00
C LEU A 50 11.63 -5.22 11.63
N PHE A 51 12.73 -5.88 11.24
CA PHE A 51 13.34 -5.70 9.94
C PHE A 51 12.38 -6.13 8.81
N THR A 52 11.76 -7.31 8.95
CA THR A 52 10.83 -7.87 7.96
C THR A 52 9.60 -6.97 7.79
N VAL A 53 9.00 -6.51 8.88
CA VAL A 53 7.84 -5.60 8.86
C VAL A 53 8.21 -4.24 8.27
N VAL A 54 9.34 -3.65 8.68
CA VAL A 54 9.82 -2.39 8.11
C VAL A 54 10.08 -2.58 6.62
N SER A 55 10.63 -3.71 6.20
CA SER A 55 10.89 -3.94 4.78
C SER A 55 9.62 -4.05 3.95
N ALA A 56 8.65 -4.82 4.44
CA ALA A 56 7.35 -5.01 3.80
C ALA A 56 6.57 -3.70 3.64
N ILE A 57 6.52 -2.84 4.66
CA ILE A 57 5.77 -1.58 4.57
C ILE A 57 6.50 -0.50 3.76
N THR A 58 7.85 -0.51 3.74
CA THR A 58 8.65 0.54 3.08
C THR A 58 9.10 0.21 1.67
N SER A 59 8.59 -0.86 1.08
CA SER A 59 8.94 -1.27 -0.29
C SER A 59 10.45 -1.45 -0.50
N THR A 60 11.19 -1.88 0.52
CA THR A 60 12.62 -2.16 0.38
C THR A 60 12.91 -3.56 -0.13
N GLY A 61 12.02 -4.53 0.13
CA GLY A 61 12.13 -5.88 -0.41
C GLY A 61 13.34 -6.69 0.09
N TYR A 62 13.87 -6.37 1.27
CA TYR A 62 14.96 -7.12 1.89
C TYR A 62 14.42 -8.05 2.98
N SER A 63 14.98 -9.25 3.03
CA SER A 63 14.62 -10.27 4.02
C SER A 63 15.88 -10.77 4.74
N THR A 64 15.85 -10.79 6.07
CA THR A 64 16.88 -11.47 6.90
C THR A 64 16.50 -12.92 7.21
N VAL A 65 15.21 -13.24 7.11
CA VAL A 65 14.63 -14.57 7.34
C VAL A 65 13.97 -15.09 6.08
N SER A 66 13.76 -16.41 5.99
CA SER A 66 13.02 -17.02 4.90
C SER A 66 11.53 -16.65 5.00
N ILE A 67 11.06 -15.78 4.11
CA ILE A 67 9.66 -15.32 4.07
C ILE A 67 8.67 -16.48 3.90
N PRO A 68 8.86 -17.46 3.00
CA PRO A 68 7.96 -18.61 2.86
C PRO A 68 7.78 -19.44 4.13
N HIS A 69 8.74 -19.41 5.07
CA HIS A 69 8.67 -20.19 6.31
C HIS A 69 8.03 -19.43 7.48
N LEU A 70 7.59 -18.18 7.27
CA LEU A 70 6.83 -17.47 8.28
C LEU A 70 5.45 -18.09 8.45
N SER A 71 4.88 -17.95 9.65
CA SER A 71 3.51 -18.38 9.92
C SER A 71 2.49 -17.69 8.99
N ASP A 72 1.40 -18.38 8.66
CA ASP A 72 0.33 -17.84 7.78
C ASP A 72 -0.21 -16.49 8.27
N LEU A 73 -0.34 -16.32 9.59
CA LEU A 73 -0.76 -15.06 10.20
C LEU A 73 0.25 -13.94 9.92
N SER A 74 1.56 -14.23 10.01
CA SER A 74 2.61 -13.26 9.71
C SER A 74 2.61 -12.90 8.23
N LEU A 75 2.53 -13.89 7.34
CA LEU A 75 2.40 -13.65 5.89
C LEU A 75 1.19 -12.77 5.57
N PHE A 76 0.03 -13.05 6.17
CA PHE A 76 -1.16 -12.25 5.96
C PHE A 76 -1.01 -10.80 6.45
N ILE A 77 -0.37 -10.59 7.60
CA ILE A 77 -0.04 -9.24 8.11
C ILE A 77 0.90 -8.52 7.14
N LEU A 78 1.93 -9.20 6.63
CA LEU A 78 2.84 -8.62 5.64
C LEU A 78 2.08 -8.21 4.38
N VAL A 79 1.14 -9.04 3.89
CA VAL A 79 0.27 -8.70 2.75
C VAL A 79 -0.54 -7.42 3.01
N LEU A 80 -1.16 -7.28 4.19
CA LEU A 80 -1.89 -6.06 4.54
C LEU A 80 -0.98 -4.83 4.58
N LEU A 81 0.21 -4.96 5.17
CA LEU A 81 1.20 -3.88 5.23
C LEU A 81 1.69 -3.47 3.83
N MET A 82 1.96 -4.45 2.98
CA MET A 82 2.35 -4.26 1.59
C MET A 82 1.24 -3.61 0.75
N MET A 83 -0.04 -3.96 0.99
CA MET A 83 -1.15 -3.30 0.29
C MET A 83 -1.22 -1.80 0.61
N VAL A 84 -1.00 -1.44 1.88
CA VAL A 84 -1.05 -0.04 2.35
C VAL A 84 0.19 0.74 1.93
N GLY A 85 1.37 0.17 2.14
CA GLY A 85 2.66 0.82 1.88
C GLY A 85 2.98 1.98 2.82
N GLY A 86 3.95 2.80 2.41
CA GLY A 86 4.49 3.90 3.22
C GLY A 86 3.69 5.20 3.17
N SER A 87 4.33 6.28 3.62
CA SER A 87 3.75 7.62 3.64
C SER A 87 3.82 8.32 2.28
N THR A 88 3.04 9.38 2.10
CA THR A 88 3.06 10.17 0.86
C THR A 88 4.30 11.05 0.77
N GLY A 89 4.81 11.27 -0.45
CA GLY A 89 6.06 11.99 -0.64
C GLY A 89 7.27 11.17 -0.17
N THR A 90 7.22 9.86 -0.37
CA THR A 90 8.32 8.92 -0.17
C THR A 90 8.50 8.07 -1.43
N THR A 91 9.55 7.26 -1.47
CA THR A 91 9.86 6.33 -2.57
C THR A 91 9.06 5.03 -2.52
N THR A 92 8.17 4.85 -1.54
CA THR A 92 7.39 3.62 -1.37
C THR A 92 6.37 3.42 -2.49
N GLY A 93 5.77 2.23 -2.61
CA GLY A 93 4.59 1.96 -3.45
C GLY A 93 3.31 1.81 -2.61
N GLY A 94 2.32 1.12 -3.15
CA GLY A 94 1.04 0.80 -2.48
C GLY A 94 0.05 1.95 -2.41
N ILE A 95 -1.09 1.70 -1.75
CA ILE A 95 -2.24 2.63 -1.66
C ILE A 95 -1.84 3.98 -1.03
N LYS A 96 -0.83 3.99 -0.18
CA LYS A 96 -0.36 5.07 0.70
C LYS A 96 -1.15 5.17 2.00
N LEU A 97 -0.39 5.28 3.08
CA LEU A 97 -0.92 5.39 4.44
C LEU A 97 -1.89 6.56 4.61
N ILE A 98 -1.63 7.72 3.97
CA ILE A 98 -2.54 8.87 4.08
C ILE A 98 -3.92 8.58 3.49
N ARG A 99 -4.00 7.85 2.37
CA ARG A 99 -5.27 7.57 1.70
C ARG A 99 -6.11 6.63 2.56
N VAL A 100 -5.46 5.65 3.18
CA VAL A 100 -6.09 4.77 4.17
C VAL A 100 -6.58 5.56 5.39
N ILE A 101 -5.76 6.46 5.95
CA ILE A 101 -6.18 7.33 7.07
C ILE A 101 -7.38 8.20 6.70
N VAL A 102 -7.40 8.79 5.49
CA VAL A 102 -8.51 9.61 4.99
C VAL A 102 -9.80 8.79 4.90
N ILE A 103 -9.74 7.60 4.30
CA ILE A 103 -10.89 6.71 4.14
C ILE A 103 -11.43 6.26 5.49
N LEU A 104 -10.56 5.78 6.40
CA LEU A 104 -10.96 5.34 7.74
C LEU A 104 -11.56 6.46 8.56
N LYS A 105 -10.98 7.66 8.52
CA LYS A 105 -11.56 8.84 9.19
C LYS A 105 -12.90 9.23 8.60
N SER A 106 -13.05 9.15 7.27
CA SER A 106 -14.33 9.43 6.62
C SER A 106 -15.40 8.46 7.09
N LEU A 107 -15.09 7.16 7.15
CA LEU A 107 -15.99 6.14 7.69
C LEU A 107 -16.39 6.46 9.14
N TYR A 108 -15.41 6.79 9.99
CA TYR A 108 -15.67 7.20 11.37
C TYR A 108 -16.62 8.40 11.47
N TYR A 109 -16.38 9.46 10.68
CA TYR A 109 -17.27 10.62 10.66
C TYR A 109 -18.66 10.31 10.10
N HIS A 110 -18.77 9.39 9.14
CA HIS A 110 -20.05 8.93 8.62
C HIS A 110 -20.85 8.15 9.68
N ILE A 111 -20.19 7.28 10.45
CA ILE A 111 -20.82 6.56 11.57
C ILE A 111 -21.24 7.54 12.66
N GLN A 112 -20.37 8.48 13.05
CA GLN A 112 -20.74 9.52 14.02
C GLN A 112 -21.93 10.36 13.55
N ARG A 113 -21.99 10.69 12.25
CA ARG A 113 -23.13 11.43 11.69
C ARG A 113 -24.44 10.66 11.84
N ALA A 114 -24.42 9.35 11.68
CA ALA A 114 -25.60 8.52 11.88
C ALA A 114 -26.13 8.55 13.33
N LEU A 115 -25.27 8.88 14.30
CA LEU A 115 -25.62 9.04 15.70
C LEU A 115 -26.02 10.48 16.08
N LEU A 116 -25.85 11.43 15.16
CA LEU A 116 -26.09 12.85 15.40
C LEU A 116 -27.40 13.31 14.75
N PRO A 117 -28.03 14.39 15.25
CA PRO A 117 -29.20 14.97 14.60
C PRO A 117 -28.92 15.35 13.14
N PRO A 118 -29.92 15.31 12.25
CA PRO A 118 -29.74 15.54 10.81
C PRO A 118 -29.10 16.90 10.46
N ASN A 119 -29.22 17.89 11.34
CA ASN A 119 -28.66 19.25 11.18
C ASN A 119 -27.26 19.44 11.78
N ALA A 120 -26.64 18.40 12.32
CA ALA A 120 -25.32 18.50 12.93
C ALA A 120 -24.22 18.72 11.86
N LEU A 121 -23.52 19.84 11.96
CA LEU A 121 -22.36 20.16 11.12
C LEU A 121 -21.10 19.48 11.69
N ILE A 122 -20.61 18.45 11.00
CA ILE A 122 -19.37 17.75 11.38
C ILE A 122 -18.20 18.33 10.59
N CYS A 123 -17.31 19.05 11.28
CA CYS A 123 -16.04 19.50 10.71
C CYS A 123 -15.09 18.30 10.57
N ARG A 124 -15.04 17.69 9.38
CA ARG A 124 -14.12 16.59 9.06
C ARG A 124 -12.69 17.11 9.00
N ARG A 125 -11.82 16.72 9.95
CA ARG A 125 -10.43 17.19 10.01
C ARG A 125 -9.41 16.06 10.15
N ILE A 126 -8.27 16.21 9.48
CA ILE A 126 -7.08 15.37 9.64
C ILE A 126 -5.95 16.24 10.16
N GLY A 127 -5.68 16.16 11.47
CA GLY A 127 -4.75 17.08 12.13
C GLY A 127 -5.26 18.51 11.99
N LYS A 128 -4.50 19.35 11.30
CA LYS A 128 -4.83 20.77 11.07
C LYS A 128 -5.62 21.03 9.78
N TYR A 129 -5.75 20.05 8.89
CA TYR A 129 -6.35 20.24 7.56
C TYR A 129 -7.82 19.80 7.53
N LEU A 130 -8.65 20.56 6.81
CA LEU A 130 -10.02 20.16 6.47
C LEU A 130 -9.98 19.04 5.43
N LEU A 131 -10.82 18.03 5.65
CA LEU A 131 -10.98 16.90 4.75
C LEU A 131 -12.01 17.29 3.70
N SER A 132 -11.55 17.72 2.52
CA SER A 132 -12.43 18.05 1.40
C SER A 132 -13.09 16.80 0.82
N GLN A 133 -14.25 16.96 0.20
CA GLN A 133 -14.93 15.84 -0.48
C GLN A 133 -14.10 15.33 -1.66
N ASP A 134 -13.46 16.22 -2.41
CA ASP A 134 -12.60 15.86 -3.54
C ASP A 134 -11.44 14.96 -3.10
N LEU A 135 -10.77 15.30 -1.98
CA LEU A 135 -9.68 14.48 -1.44
C LEU A 135 -10.14 13.07 -1.07
N LEU A 136 -11.36 12.94 -0.54
CA LEU A 136 -11.94 11.64 -0.20
C LEU A 136 -12.24 10.82 -1.45
N VAL A 137 -12.82 11.44 -2.48
CA VAL A 137 -13.13 10.79 -3.76
C VAL A 137 -11.84 10.35 -4.44
N ASP A 138 -10.82 11.20 -4.50
CA ASP A 138 -9.53 10.85 -5.07
C ASP A 138 -8.85 9.70 -4.31
N ALA A 139 -8.87 9.76 -2.97
CA ALA A 139 -8.29 8.70 -2.15
C ALA A 139 -9.02 7.36 -2.34
N SER A 140 -10.35 7.37 -2.43
CA SER A 140 -11.15 6.15 -2.60
C SER A 140 -11.02 5.56 -4.00
N LEU A 141 -11.02 6.38 -5.05
CA LEU A 141 -10.82 5.94 -6.43
C LEU A 141 -9.47 5.26 -6.61
N ILE A 142 -8.40 5.85 -6.06
CA ILE A 142 -7.07 5.26 -6.19
C ILE A 142 -6.96 3.99 -5.35
N ALA A 143 -7.48 3.97 -4.12
CA ALA A 143 -7.50 2.76 -3.29
C ALA A 143 -8.26 1.61 -3.98
N PHE A 144 -9.41 1.90 -4.59
CA PHE A 144 -10.18 0.91 -5.33
C PHE A 144 -9.45 0.42 -6.58
N ALA A 145 -8.75 1.31 -7.30
CA ALA A 145 -7.91 0.91 -8.43
C ALA A 145 -6.79 -0.07 -8.01
N TYR A 146 -6.12 0.18 -6.88
CA TYR A 146 -5.14 -0.77 -6.33
C TYR A 146 -5.78 -2.13 -6.04
N LEU A 147 -6.93 -2.16 -5.35
CA LEU A 147 -7.63 -3.41 -5.02
C LEU A 147 -8.02 -4.21 -6.26
N ILE A 148 -8.49 -3.54 -7.32
CA ILE A 148 -8.79 -4.18 -8.60
C ILE A 148 -7.54 -4.85 -9.18
N HIS A 149 -6.41 -4.14 -9.22
CA HIS A 149 -5.19 -4.69 -9.82
C HIS A 149 -4.54 -5.79 -8.98
N TYR A 150 -4.61 -5.70 -7.65
CA TYR A 150 -4.26 -6.81 -6.78
C TYR A 150 -5.10 -8.04 -7.14
N GLY A 151 -6.44 -7.90 -7.19
CA GLY A 151 -7.34 -8.99 -7.53
C GLY A 151 -7.11 -9.59 -8.92
N ILE A 152 -6.98 -8.75 -9.96
CA ILE A 152 -6.72 -9.21 -11.34
C ILE A 152 -5.41 -9.98 -11.40
N THR A 153 -4.34 -9.45 -10.79
CA THR A 153 -3.02 -10.10 -10.81
C THR A 153 -3.06 -11.42 -10.05
N THR A 154 -3.74 -11.49 -8.91
CA THR A 154 -3.96 -12.73 -8.16
C THR A 154 -4.69 -13.78 -9.00
N LEU A 155 -5.78 -13.40 -9.68
CA LEU A 155 -6.55 -14.31 -10.53
C LEU A 155 -5.72 -14.85 -11.71
N ILE A 156 -4.87 -14.00 -12.30
CA ILE A 156 -3.95 -14.42 -13.36
C ILE A 156 -2.95 -15.45 -12.82
N LEU A 157 -2.35 -15.20 -11.66
CA LEU A 157 -1.40 -16.15 -11.04
C LEU A 157 -2.08 -17.48 -10.68
N ILE A 158 -3.30 -17.44 -10.13
CA ILE A 158 -4.09 -18.66 -9.87
C ILE A 158 -4.33 -19.44 -11.18
N SER A 159 -4.66 -18.74 -12.27
CA SER A 159 -4.88 -19.38 -13.58
C SER A 159 -3.61 -20.05 -14.15
N LEU A 160 -2.42 -19.62 -13.70
CA LEU A 160 -1.14 -20.22 -14.04
C LEU A 160 -0.78 -21.43 -13.17
N GLY A 161 -1.63 -21.78 -12.20
CA GLY A 161 -1.49 -22.97 -11.35
C GLY A 161 -0.87 -22.71 -9.97
N TYR A 162 -0.67 -21.45 -9.58
CA TYR A 162 -0.12 -21.12 -8.27
C TYR A 162 -1.20 -21.14 -7.16
N PRO A 163 -0.84 -21.48 -5.91
CA PRO A 163 -1.78 -21.47 -4.79
C PRO A 163 -2.41 -20.08 -4.57
N PRO A 164 -3.69 -19.99 -4.15
CA PRO A 164 -4.38 -18.70 -4.03
C PRO A 164 -3.73 -17.70 -3.07
N PHE A 165 -3.26 -18.18 -1.91
CA PHE A 165 -2.65 -17.31 -0.90
C PHE A 165 -1.30 -16.76 -1.35
N GLU A 166 -0.44 -17.62 -1.91
CA GLU A 166 0.84 -17.21 -2.49
C GLU A 166 0.64 -16.25 -3.67
N SER A 167 -0.35 -16.53 -4.52
CA SER A 167 -0.74 -15.65 -5.63
C SER A 167 -1.20 -14.27 -5.15
N LEU A 168 -1.88 -14.18 -4.00
CA LEU A 168 -2.26 -12.91 -3.39
C LEU A 168 -1.04 -12.16 -2.89
N PHE A 169 -0.15 -12.85 -2.17
CA PHE A 169 1.09 -12.28 -1.64
C PHE A 169 1.92 -11.64 -2.76
N GLU A 170 2.08 -12.36 -3.86
CA GLU A 170 2.91 -11.96 -4.99
C GLU A 170 2.25 -10.89 -5.85
N ALA A 171 0.95 -10.99 -6.07
CA ALA A 171 0.19 -9.94 -6.74
C ALA A 171 0.31 -8.61 -6.01
N VAL A 172 0.17 -8.62 -4.68
CA VAL A 172 0.34 -7.42 -3.86
C VAL A 172 1.78 -6.92 -3.94
N SER A 173 2.76 -7.81 -3.85
CA SER A 173 4.17 -7.43 -3.93
C SER A 173 4.55 -6.81 -5.28
N LEU A 174 4.08 -7.38 -6.39
CA LEU A 174 4.33 -6.90 -7.75
C LEU A 174 3.64 -5.57 -8.02
N VAL A 175 2.35 -5.45 -7.71
CA VAL A 175 1.57 -4.24 -7.98
C VAL A 175 1.98 -3.08 -7.06
N ALA A 176 2.34 -3.36 -5.81
CA ALA A 176 2.77 -2.35 -4.85
C ALA A 176 4.30 -2.13 -4.85
N ASN A 177 5.03 -2.83 -5.71
CA ASN A 177 6.49 -2.80 -5.85
C ASN A 177 7.23 -3.04 -4.52
N MET A 178 6.80 -4.03 -3.75
CA MET A 178 7.33 -4.30 -2.41
C MET A 178 8.58 -5.17 -2.42
N GLY A 179 8.70 -6.09 -3.38
CA GLY A 179 9.91 -6.87 -3.63
C GLY A 179 10.10 -8.10 -2.73
N LEU A 180 9.20 -8.34 -1.77
CA LEU A 180 9.17 -9.61 -1.03
C LEU A 180 8.47 -10.69 -1.85
N SER A 181 8.88 -11.94 -1.70
CA SER A 181 8.34 -13.08 -2.44
C SER A 181 8.21 -14.29 -1.53
N VAL A 182 7.27 -15.18 -1.87
CA VAL A 182 7.07 -16.50 -1.24
C VAL A 182 7.44 -17.62 -2.23
N ASP A 183 8.49 -17.38 -3.02
CA ASP A 183 9.09 -18.30 -4.01
C ASP A 183 8.27 -18.56 -5.30
N VAL A 184 7.13 -17.89 -5.49
CA VAL A 184 6.37 -17.96 -6.76
C VAL A 184 7.11 -17.24 -7.89
N VAL A 185 7.69 -16.07 -7.60
CA VAL A 185 8.46 -15.29 -8.57
C VAL A 185 9.88 -15.83 -8.61
N ASN A 186 10.12 -16.75 -9.56
CA ASN A 186 11.40 -17.41 -9.75
C ASN A 186 11.78 -17.52 -11.24
N HIS A 187 12.96 -18.06 -11.53
CA HIS A 187 13.41 -18.26 -12.91
C HIS A 187 12.46 -19.15 -13.73
N SER A 188 11.83 -20.14 -13.11
CA SER A 188 10.91 -21.09 -13.75
C SER A 188 9.50 -20.54 -13.95
N MET A 189 9.18 -19.33 -13.48
CA MET A 189 7.88 -18.70 -13.67
C MET A 189 7.53 -18.57 -15.15
N SER A 190 6.25 -18.80 -15.48
CA SER A 190 5.77 -18.73 -16.86
C SER A 190 6.07 -17.37 -17.51
N PRO A 191 6.35 -17.32 -18.82
CA PRO A 191 6.59 -16.06 -19.53
C PRO A 191 5.44 -15.06 -19.39
N LEU A 192 4.20 -15.56 -19.37
CA LEU A 192 3.01 -14.73 -19.19
C LEU A 192 2.98 -14.11 -17.79
N GLY A 193 3.29 -14.89 -16.76
CA GLY A 193 3.38 -14.39 -15.38
C GLY A 193 4.43 -13.29 -15.22
N LYS A 194 5.60 -13.46 -15.84
CA LYS A 194 6.66 -12.44 -15.86
C LYS A 194 6.23 -11.16 -16.57
N LEU A 195 5.58 -11.26 -17.73
CA LEU A 195 5.09 -10.10 -18.48
C LEU A 195 4.03 -9.32 -17.69
N VAL A 196 3.09 -10.04 -17.07
CA VAL A 196 2.07 -9.43 -16.21
C VAL A 196 2.71 -8.76 -15.01
N GLY A 197 3.68 -9.41 -14.34
CA GLY A 197 4.43 -8.83 -13.24
C GLY A 197 5.14 -7.53 -13.63
N ILE A 198 5.88 -7.52 -14.75
CA ILE A 198 6.58 -6.33 -15.27
C ILE A 198 5.59 -5.19 -15.53
N PHE A 199 4.47 -5.49 -16.20
CA PHE A 199 3.46 -4.49 -16.50
C PHE A 199 2.84 -3.92 -15.22
N MET A 200 2.47 -4.78 -14.26
CA MET A 200 1.88 -4.36 -12.99
C MET A 200 2.83 -3.53 -12.14
N MET A 201 4.12 -3.86 -12.11
CA MET A 201 5.14 -3.05 -11.43
C MET A 201 5.27 -1.65 -12.05
N TRP A 202 5.14 -1.54 -13.38
CA TRP A 202 5.19 -0.26 -14.07
C TRP A 202 3.95 0.60 -13.75
N VAL A 203 2.77 0.01 -13.83
CA VAL A 203 1.51 0.70 -13.49
C VAL A 203 1.49 1.12 -12.01
N GLY A 204 1.90 0.23 -11.11
CA GLY A 204 2.00 0.52 -9.68
C GLY A 204 2.93 1.70 -9.39
N ARG A 205 4.05 1.80 -10.10
CA ARG A 205 5.03 2.87 -9.90
C ARG A 205 4.58 4.24 -10.40
N LEU A 206 3.82 4.27 -11.49
CA LEU A 206 3.31 5.51 -12.10
C LEU A 206 2.04 6.03 -11.43
N GLU A 207 1.47 5.26 -10.50
CA GLU A 207 0.10 5.40 -10.00
C GLU A 207 -0.95 5.16 -11.11
N PHE A 208 -2.12 4.65 -10.73
CA PHE A 208 -3.15 4.25 -11.70
C PHE A 208 -3.78 5.42 -12.45
N LEU A 209 -3.96 6.56 -11.79
CA LEU A 209 -4.67 7.69 -12.38
C LEU A 209 -3.94 8.27 -13.62
N PRO A 210 -2.62 8.57 -13.57
CA PRO A 210 -1.88 8.98 -14.77
C PRO A 210 -1.95 7.95 -15.90
N VAL A 211 -1.86 6.65 -15.59
CA VAL A 211 -1.94 5.58 -16.58
C VAL A 211 -3.32 5.57 -17.27
N TYR A 212 -4.40 5.65 -16.50
CA TYR A 212 -5.76 5.70 -17.04
C TYR A 212 -6.00 6.94 -17.90
N VAL A 213 -5.51 8.10 -17.46
CA VAL A 213 -5.59 9.35 -18.23
C VAL A 213 -4.85 9.22 -19.55
N LEU A 214 -3.65 8.65 -19.55
CA LEU A 214 -2.86 8.42 -20.77
C LEU A 214 -3.58 7.50 -21.74
N VAL A 215 -4.10 6.37 -21.27
CA VAL A 215 -4.85 5.41 -22.10
C VAL A 215 -6.08 6.09 -22.72
N LEU A 216 -6.86 6.81 -21.93
CA LEU A 216 -8.04 7.51 -22.41
C LEU A 216 -7.68 8.62 -23.43
N TYR A 217 -6.59 9.34 -23.18
CA TYR A 217 -6.07 10.36 -24.11
C TYR A 217 -5.67 9.75 -25.45
N LEU A 218 -4.91 8.65 -25.45
CA LEU A 218 -4.48 7.96 -26.66
C LEU A 218 -5.67 7.40 -27.45
N LEU A 219 -6.64 6.78 -26.78
CA LEU A 219 -7.87 6.27 -27.41
C LEU A 219 -8.67 7.39 -28.08
N ARG A 220 -8.81 8.55 -27.41
CA ARG A 220 -9.47 9.72 -27.99
C ARG A 220 -8.73 10.29 -29.18
N ARG A 221 -7.39 10.29 -29.16
CA ARG A 221 -6.58 10.76 -30.29
C ARG A 221 -6.70 9.84 -31.49
N LEU A 222 -6.70 8.51 -31.28
CA LEU A 222 -6.89 7.53 -32.34
C LEU A 222 -8.28 7.68 -33.01
N ARG A 223 -9.33 7.89 -32.21
CA ARG A 223 -10.69 8.16 -32.74
C ARG A 223 -10.84 9.47 -33.51
N ARG A 224 -9.89 10.40 -33.41
CA ARG A 224 -9.89 11.65 -34.22
C ARG A 224 -9.10 11.52 -35.51
N LEU A 225 -8.30 10.47 -35.65
CA LEU A 225 -7.48 10.20 -36.85
C LEU A 225 -8.21 9.29 -37.85
N TRP A 226 -9.25 8.59 -37.40
CA TRP A 226 -10.20 7.84 -38.21
C TRP A 226 -11.49 8.64 -38.37
#